data_AF-A0A2V8M638-F1
#
_entry.id   AF-A0A2V8M638-F1
#
_cell.length_a   1.000
_cell.length_b   1.000
_cell.length_c   1.000
_cell.angle_alpha   90.00
_cell.angle_beta   90.00
_cell.angle_gamma   90.00
#
_symmetry.space_group_name_H-M   'P 1'
#
loop_
_entity.id
_entity.type
_entity.pdbx_description
1 polymer ?
#
loop_
_entity_poly.entity_id
_entity_poly.type
_entity_poly.pdbx_seq_one_letter_code
_entity_poly.pdbx_strand_id
1 'polypeptide(L)'
;MRMRRLLTLLLILGIGCCVAFAQEKGPDPGGGSTGAAADVPVKTAGQPTPGELLDAIGHNKVAINMMWTLLTGFLVMFMQAGFAMVETGLTQAKNAAHTFAMNFLVYPLGMLGFYVLGFGIMFGGMGAIGTMGGYAGLNHEISISLFGKDFGLFGGTGFFLTGGAYDVGVFALFLFQMVFMDTTATIPTGAMAERWKYSAFVIYGLLVGSIIYPLFGNWVWGGGWLSTLGKNFGLGHGHVDFAGSSVVHLTGGVIALVGAWMIGPRLGKFKKDGTPVPIPAHSIPMAMIGTFILAFGWFGFNPGSTLAGTDLRIAVVAVNTMLASATGAFAATLWMWWVRAGKPDPSMMCNGMLAGLVAITAPCAFVNAPGACLIGLVSG
;
A
#
# COMPACT_ATOMS: atom_id res chain seq x y z
N MET A 1 -4.67 -26.81 -74.05
CA MET A 1 -3.26 -26.40 -73.84
C MET A 1 -3.06 -25.25 -72.83
N ARG A 2 -4.11 -24.54 -72.36
CA ARG A 2 -3.99 -23.40 -71.43
C ARG A 2 -3.99 -23.74 -69.93
N MET A 3 -4.53 -24.89 -69.51
CA MET A 3 -4.66 -25.22 -68.07
C MET A 3 -3.39 -25.82 -67.46
N ARG A 4 -2.58 -26.54 -68.25
CA ARG A 4 -1.28 -27.09 -67.78
C ARG A 4 -0.23 -25.99 -67.54
N ARG A 5 -0.23 -24.91 -68.33
CA ARG A 5 0.71 -23.78 -68.14
C ARG A 5 0.39 -22.94 -66.89
N LEU A 6 -0.87 -22.89 -66.47
CA LEU A 6 -1.28 -22.18 -65.26
C LEU A 6 -0.86 -22.93 -63.98
N LEU A 7 -0.94 -24.26 -64.00
CA LEU A 7 -0.46 -25.12 -62.90
C LEU A 7 1.07 -25.11 -62.77
N THR A 8 1.81 -25.01 -63.87
CA THR A 8 3.28 -24.87 -63.82
C THR A 8 3.71 -23.48 -63.32
N LEU A 9 2.96 -22.41 -63.64
CA LEU A 9 3.24 -21.07 -63.10
C LEU A 9 2.93 -20.96 -61.60
N LEU A 10 1.88 -21.63 -61.11
CA LEU A 10 1.55 -21.67 -59.68
C LEU A 10 2.55 -22.51 -58.87
N LEU A 11 3.17 -23.54 -59.47
CA LEU A 11 4.26 -24.29 -58.82
C LEU A 11 5.59 -23.51 -58.77
N ILE A 12 5.84 -22.62 -59.75
CA ILE A 12 7.07 -21.81 -59.80
C ILE A 12 6.97 -20.56 -58.90
N LEU A 13 5.77 -20.01 -58.70
CA LEU A 13 5.53 -18.93 -57.74
C LEU A 13 5.61 -19.38 -56.27
N GLY A 14 5.63 -20.69 -56.00
CA GLY A 14 5.81 -21.24 -54.66
C GLY A 14 7.27 -21.36 -54.17
N ILE A 15 8.27 -21.08 -55.02
CA ILE A 15 9.69 -21.33 -54.71
C ILE A 15 10.51 -20.02 -54.57
N GLY A 16 9.90 -18.85 -54.80
CA GLY A 16 10.62 -17.58 -54.95
C GLY A 16 10.55 -16.60 -53.79
N CYS A 17 10.14 -16.99 -52.59
CA CYS A 17 10.16 -16.11 -51.41
C CYS A 17 10.82 -16.83 -50.24
N CYS A 18 12.16 -16.85 -50.23
CA CYS A 18 12.91 -17.00 -48.98
C CYS A 18 12.73 -15.71 -48.17
N VAL A 19 11.52 -15.49 -47.66
CA VAL A 19 11.37 -14.76 -46.40
C VAL A 19 12.06 -15.66 -45.39
N ALA A 20 13.08 -15.14 -44.72
CA ALA A 20 13.65 -15.81 -43.55
C ALA A 20 12.51 -15.91 -42.52
N PHE A 21 11.75 -17.00 -42.57
CA PHE A 21 10.88 -17.37 -41.48
C PHE A 21 11.81 -17.62 -40.30
N ALA A 22 11.72 -16.76 -39.27
CA ALA A 22 12.25 -17.09 -37.97
C ALA A 22 11.76 -18.51 -37.67
N GLN A 23 12.70 -19.42 -37.46
CA GLN A 23 12.42 -20.82 -37.16
C GLN A 23 11.35 -20.86 -36.07
N GLU A 24 10.15 -21.36 -36.38
CA GLU A 24 9.07 -21.42 -35.39
C GLU A 24 9.58 -22.20 -34.18
N LYS A 25 9.54 -21.53 -33.03
CA LYS A 25 9.96 -22.12 -31.76
C LYS A 25 9.04 -23.30 -31.48
N GLY A 26 9.61 -24.51 -31.41
CA GLY A 26 8.84 -25.70 -31.06
C GLY A 26 8.22 -25.58 -29.65
N PRO A 27 7.23 -26.41 -29.30
CA PRO A 27 6.64 -26.41 -27.96
C PRO A 27 7.71 -26.64 -26.90
N ASP A 28 7.76 -25.77 -25.89
CA ASP A 28 8.72 -25.82 -24.79
C ASP A 28 8.01 -26.00 -23.44
N PRO A 29 7.46 -27.20 -23.16
CA PRO A 29 6.71 -27.45 -21.93
C PRO A 29 7.58 -27.38 -20.65
N GLY A 30 8.91 -27.46 -20.79
CA GLY A 30 9.85 -27.30 -19.67
C GLY A 30 10.36 -25.87 -19.49
N GLY A 31 10.04 -24.95 -20.40
CA GLY A 31 10.49 -23.54 -20.37
C GLY A 31 11.98 -23.32 -20.58
N GLY A 32 12.77 -24.37 -20.85
CA GLY A 32 14.24 -24.29 -20.89
C GLY A 32 14.79 -23.54 -22.10
N SER A 33 13.99 -23.39 -23.15
CA SER A 33 14.33 -22.60 -24.35
C SER A 33 13.63 -21.23 -24.38
N THR A 34 12.77 -20.95 -23.41
CA THR A 34 11.98 -19.72 -23.28
C THR A 34 12.68 -18.71 -22.40
N GLY A 35 12.89 -17.48 -22.90
CA GLY A 35 13.69 -16.45 -22.23
C GLY A 35 15.20 -16.54 -22.52
N ALA A 36 15.60 -17.18 -23.62
CA ALA A 36 16.98 -17.31 -24.05
C ALA A 36 17.48 -16.01 -24.74
N ALA A 37 18.77 -15.96 -25.12
CA ALA A 37 19.36 -14.80 -25.80
C ALA A 37 18.62 -14.39 -27.10
N ALA A 38 17.96 -15.35 -27.76
CA ALA A 38 17.13 -15.10 -28.94
C ALA A 38 15.81 -14.37 -28.62
N ASP A 39 15.35 -14.43 -27.37
CA ASP A 39 14.12 -13.77 -26.90
C ASP A 39 14.40 -12.33 -26.38
N VAL A 40 15.67 -11.91 -26.32
CA VAL A 40 16.06 -10.53 -25.96
C VAL A 40 15.81 -9.63 -27.18
N PRO A 41 15.01 -8.55 -27.06
CA PRO A 41 14.80 -7.60 -28.16
C PRO A 41 16.13 -6.92 -28.51
N VAL A 42 16.65 -7.22 -29.70
CA VAL A 42 17.95 -6.71 -30.20
C VAL A 42 17.81 -6.24 -31.65
N LYS A 43 18.68 -5.32 -32.07
CA LYS A 43 18.72 -4.83 -33.47
C LYS A 43 19.08 -5.94 -34.46
N THR A 44 19.85 -6.93 -34.06
CA THR A 44 20.22 -8.10 -34.87
C THR A 44 19.86 -9.39 -34.15
N ALA A 45 18.83 -10.09 -34.63
CA ALA A 45 18.31 -11.29 -34.00
C ALA A 45 19.42 -12.34 -33.72
N GLY A 46 19.46 -12.84 -32.50
CA GLY A 46 20.45 -13.84 -32.05
C GLY A 46 21.87 -13.29 -31.79
N GLN A 47 22.10 -11.98 -31.92
CA GLN A 47 23.39 -11.34 -31.66
C GLN A 47 23.25 -10.10 -30.74
N PRO A 48 22.91 -10.27 -29.46
CA PRO A 48 22.83 -9.15 -28.52
C PRO A 48 24.20 -8.48 -28.35
N THR A 49 24.25 -7.16 -28.51
CA THR A 49 25.39 -6.36 -28.07
C THR A 49 25.42 -6.27 -26.54
N PRO A 50 26.60 -6.03 -25.91
CA PRO A 50 26.66 -5.79 -24.48
C PRO A 50 25.75 -4.65 -24.00
N GLY A 51 25.59 -3.60 -24.80
CA GLY A 51 24.69 -2.48 -24.49
C GLY A 51 23.22 -2.90 -24.45
N GLU A 52 22.75 -3.63 -25.46
CA GLU A 52 21.37 -4.14 -25.49
C GLU A 52 21.09 -5.12 -24.34
N LEU A 53 22.09 -5.92 -23.97
CA LEU A 53 21.96 -6.82 -22.83
C LEU A 53 21.87 -6.05 -21.50
N LEU A 54 22.66 -4.99 -21.33
CA LEU A 54 22.59 -4.10 -20.17
C LEU A 54 21.23 -3.38 -20.09
N ASP A 55 20.74 -2.85 -21.21
CA ASP A 55 19.42 -2.21 -21.29
C ASP A 55 18.31 -3.20 -20.92
N ALA A 56 18.37 -4.43 -21.44
CA ALA A 56 17.42 -5.48 -21.09
C ALA A 56 17.44 -5.83 -19.58
N ILE A 57 18.63 -5.94 -18.98
CA ILE A 57 18.78 -6.17 -17.53
C ILE A 57 18.17 -5.00 -16.73
N GLY A 58 18.45 -3.76 -17.14
CA GLY A 58 17.92 -2.55 -16.51
C GLY A 58 16.39 -2.48 -16.59
N HIS A 59 15.84 -2.67 -17.79
CA HIS A 59 14.39 -2.71 -18.01
C HIS A 59 13.72 -3.81 -17.21
N ASN A 60 14.28 -5.02 -17.19
CA ASN A 60 13.71 -6.13 -16.40
C ASN A 60 13.72 -5.82 -14.90
N LYS A 61 14.80 -5.25 -14.37
CA LYS A 61 14.86 -4.84 -12.96
C LYS A 61 13.75 -3.84 -12.62
N VAL A 62 13.60 -2.78 -13.42
CA VAL A 62 12.58 -1.75 -13.19
C VAL A 62 11.18 -2.30 -13.40
N ALA A 63 10.97 -3.14 -14.42
CA ALA A 63 9.68 -3.77 -14.69
C ALA A 63 9.24 -4.70 -13.55
N ILE A 64 10.15 -5.50 -12.98
CA ILE A 64 9.86 -6.34 -11.80
C ILE A 64 9.49 -5.47 -10.60
N ASN A 65 10.20 -4.36 -10.38
CA ASN A 65 9.90 -3.43 -9.30
C ASN A 65 8.52 -2.76 -9.45
N MET A 66 8.18 -2.33 -10.67
CA MET A 66 6.86 -1.77 -10.98
C MET A 66 5.75 -2.81 -10.84
N MET A 67 5.93 -4.02 -11.38
CA MET A 67 4.96 -5.11 -11.27
C MET A 67 4.70 -5.46 -9.80
N TRP A 68 5.75 -5.57 -9.00
CA TRP A 68 5.63 -5.78 -7.55
C TRP A 68 4.86 -4.66 -6.88
N THR A 69 5.21 -3.40 -7.15
CA THR A 69 4.56 -2.24 -6.51
C THR A 69 3.08 -2.13 -6.89
N LEU A 70 2.72 -2.38 -8.15
CA LEU A 70 1.33 -2.37 -8.59
C LEU A 70 0.53 -3.53 -7.98
N LEU A 71 1.08 -4.75 -8.02
CA LEU A 71 0.43 -5.92 -7.45
C LEU A 71 0.17 -5.75 -5.95
N THR A 72 1.19 -5.30 -5.21
CA THR A 72 1.07 -5.01 -3.78
C THR A 72 0.10 -3.87 -3.51
N GLY A 73 0.09 -2.82 -4.35
CA GLY A 73 -0.93 -1.77 -4.31
C GLY A 73 -2.36 -2.31 -4.48
N PHE A 74 -2.59 -3.28 -5.37
CA PHE A 74 -3.91 -3.91 -5.54
C PHE A 74 -4.32 -4.73 -4.30
N LEU A 75 -3.37 -5.40 -3.65
CA LEU A 75 -3.63 -6.09 -2.37
C LEU A 75 -4.02 -5.10 -1.26
N VAL A 76 -3.36 -3.94 -1.21
CA VAL A 76 -3.72 -2.87 -0.25
C VAL A 76 -5.07 -2.26 -0.59
N MET A 77 -5.39 -2.03 -1.87
CA MET A 77 -6.73 -1.60 -2.28
C MET A 77 -7.81 -2.57 -1.77
N PHE A 78 -7.54 -3.88 -1.80
CA PHE A 78 -8.48 -4.88 -1.29
C PHE A 78 -8.68 -4.83 0.23
N MET A 79 -7.78 -4.18 0.99
CA MET A 79 -8.00 -3.91 2.41
C MET A 79 -9.25 -3.09 2.67
N GLN A 80 -9.73 -2.28 1.73
CA GLN A 80 -10.98 -1.52 1.90
C GLN A 80 -12.20 -2.42 2.09
N ALA A 81 -12.24 -3.57 1.40
CA ALA A 81 -13.27 -4.57 1.66
C ALA A 81 -13.13 -5.16 3.08
N GLY A 82 -11.90 -5.33 3.55
CA GLY A 82 -11.57 -5.73 4.91
C GLY A 82 -12.12 -4.75 5.95
N PHE A 83 -11.78 -3.46 5.84
CA PHE A 83 -12.28 -2.41 6.73
C PHE A 83 -13.80 -2.33 6.73
N ALA A 84 -14.42 -2.27 5.54
CA ALA A 84 -15.87 -2.24 5.41
C ALA A 84 -16.55 -3.42 6.15
N MET A 85 -15.94 -4.60 6.08
CA MET A 85 -16.47 -5.79 6.76
C MET A 85 -16.21 -5.81 8.27
N VAL A 86 -15.00 -5.46 8.72
CA VAL A 86 -14.67 -5.37 10.16
C VAL A 86 -15.60 -4.40 10.85
N GLU A 87 -15.68 -3.18 10.34
CA GLU A 87 -16.45 -2.13 10.97
C GLU A 87 -17.94 -2.41 10.95
N THR A 88 -18.45 -2.81 9.78
CA THR A 88 -19.88 -3.13 9.67
C THR A 88 -20.23 -4.26 10.63
N GLY A 89 -19.47 -5.36 10.64
CA GLY A 89 -19.69 -6.50 11.55
C GLY A 89 -19.71 -6.11 13.02
N LEU A 90 -18.87 -5.14 13.42
CA LEU A 90 -18.78 -4.63 14.80
C LEU A 90 -19.80 -3.53 15.15
N THR A 91 -20.57 -3.03 14.19
CA THR A 91 -21.70 -2.09 14.43
C THR A 91 -23.02 -2.83 14.67
N GLN A 92 -24.06 -2.09 15.10
CA GLN A 92 -25.40 -2.65 15.27
C GLN A 92 -26.06 -2.90 13.90
N ALA A 93 -26.88 -3.95 13.79
CA ALA A 93 -27.52 -4.35 12.53
C ALA A 93 -28.27 -3.21 11.82
N LYS A 94 -28.95 -2.34 12.59
CA LYS A 94 -29.69 -1.19 12.06
C LYS A 94 -28.82 -0.16 11.33
N ASN A 95 -27.50 -0.16 11.57
CA ASN A 95 -26.55 0.77 10.98
C ASN A 95 -25.68 0.11 9.89
N ALA A 96 -25.84 -1.20 9.63
CA ALA A 96 -24.92 -1.95 8.79
C ALA A 96 -24.78 -1.37 7.37
N ALA A 97 -25.91 -1.08 6.70
CA ALA A 97 -25.91 -0.48 5.37
C ALA A 97 -25.23 0.89 5.33
N HIS A 98 -25.46 1.71 6.36
CA HIS A 98 -24.82 3.02 6.47
C HIS A 98 -23.31 2.89 6.69
N THR A 99 -22.85 2.06 7.64
CA THR A 99 -21.42 1.85 7.91
C THR A 99 -20.67 1.36 6.67
N PHE A 100 -21.25 0.40 5.94
CA PHE A 100 -20.65 -0.12 4.72
C PHE A 100 -20.59 0.95 3.62
N ALA A 101 -21.67 1.72 3.43
CA ALA A 101 -21.71 2.81 2.46
C ALA A 101 -20.69 3.91 2.77
N MET A 102 -20.45 4.22 4.05
CA MET A 102 -19.42 5.19 4.44
C MET A 102 -18.02 4.70 4.08
N ASN A 103 -17.69 3.44 4.35
CA ASN A 103 -16.42 2.85 3.91
C ASN A 103 -16.28 2.92 2.38
N PHE A 104 -17.34 2.63 1.63
CA PHE A 104 -17.29 2.72 0.18
C PHE A 104 -17.12 4.16 -0.33
N LEU A 105 -17.67 5.14 0.39
CA LEU A 105 -17.62 6.56 0.02
C LEU A 105 -16.31 7.24 0.42
N VAL A 106 -15.64 6.81 1.50
CA VAL A 106 -14.33 7.40 1.86
C VAL A 106 -13.31 7.19 0.75
N TYR A 107 -13.40 6.04 0.07
CA TYR A 107 -12.52 5.66 -1.03
C TYR A 107 -12.43 6.72 -2.14
N PRO A 108 -13.52 7.04 -2.88
CA PRO A 108 -13.45 8.07 -3.92
C PRO A 108 -13.14 9.47 -3.36
N LEU A 109 -13.59 9.81 -2.14
CA LEU A 109 -13.32 11.14 -1.56
C LEU A 109 -11.83 11.34 -1.27
N GLY A 110 -11.21 10.37 -0.58
CA GLY A 110 -9.79 10.39 -0.28
C GLY A 110 -8.97 10.38 -1.56
N MET A 111 -9.30 9.49 -2.50
CA MET A 111 -8.61 9.40 -3.79
C MET A 111 -8.63 10.71 -4.56
N LEU A 112 -9.79 11.37 -4.67
CA LEU A 112 -9.90 12.65 -5.37
C LEU A 112 -9.10 13.75 -4.67
N GLY A 113 -9.15 13.80 -3.33
CA GLY A 113 -8.33 14.73 -2.55
C GLY A 113 -6.82 14.51 -2.76
N PHE A 114 -6.39 13.25 -2.76
CA PHE A 114 -4.99 12.87 -2.95
C PHE A 114 -4.52 13.10 -4.39
N TYR A 115 -5.34 12.79 -5.38
CA TYR A 115 -5.05 13.06 -6.79
C TYR A 115 -4.86 14.56 -7.09
N VAL A 116 -5.80 15.39 -6.62
CA VAL A 116 -5.80 16.83 -6.92
C VAL A 116 -4.64 17.53 -6.21
N LEU A 117 -4.47 17.26 -4.92
CA LEU A 117 -3.54 18.03 -4.08
C LEU A 117 -2.56 17.14 -3.31
N GLY A 118 -3.06 16.06 -2.70
CA GLY A 118 -2.30 15.33 -1.69
C GLY A 118 -0.99 14.69 -2.18
N PHE A 119 -0.98 14.09 -3.36
CA PHE A 119 0.25 13.49 -3.89
C PHE A 119 1.34 14.54 -4.10
N GLY A 120 0.98 15.73 -4.59
CA GLY A 120 1.92 16.82 -4.79
C GLY A 120 2.47 17.36 -3.48
N ILE A 121 1.63 17.54 -2.46
CA ILE A 121 2.07 17.90 -1.10
C ILE A 121 3.01 16.84 -0.53
N MET A 122 2.67 15.55 -0.70
CA MET A 122 3.41 14.46 -0.08
C MET A 122 4.76 14.22 -0.76
N PHE A 123 4.81 14.15 -2.08
CA PHE A 123 5.98 13.67 -2.84
C PHE A 123 6.57 14.70 -3.81
N GLY A 124 5.98 15.89 -3.95
CA GLY A 124 6.41 16.90 -4.92
C GLY A 124 7.85 17.42 -4.78
N GLY A 125 8.53 17.10 -3.67
CA GLY A 125 9.93 17.41 -3.42
C GLY A 125 10.86 16.20 -3.27
N MET A 126 10.37 14.98 -3.53
CA MET A 126 11.11 13.75 -3.18
C MET A 126 12.38 13.52 -4.01
N GLY A 127 12.47 14.11 -5.19
CA GLY A 127 13.56 13.88 -6.14
C GLY A 127 13.42 12.56 -6.90
N ALA A 128 14.55 11.83 -7.03
CA ALA A 128 14.66 10.65 -7.89
C ALA A 128 14.04 9.39 -7.28
N ILE A 129 13.15 8.71 -8.03
CA ILE A 129 12.55 7.43 -7.62
C ILE A 129 13.48 6.27 -8.01
N GLY A 130 14.52 6.01 -7.20
CA GLY A 130 15.59 5.07 -7.54
C GLY A 130 15.15 3.64 -7.87
N THR A 131 14.11 3.12 -7.21
CA THR A 131 13.58 1.77 -7.46
C THR A 131 12.84 1.65 -8.80
N MET A 132 12.42 2.78 -9.38
CA MET A 132 11.59 2.85 -10.59
C MET A 132 12.27 3.63 -11.72
N GLY A 133 13.60 3.50 -11.87
CA GLY A 133 14.34 4.10 -12.98
C GLY A 133 14.90 5.51 -12.71
N GLY A 134 14.68 6.07 -11.52
CA GLY A 134 15.38 7.28 -11.06
C GLY A 134 14.88 8.59 -11.66
N TYR A 135 13.67 8.61 -12.23
CA TYR A 135 13.05 9.86 -12.67
C TYR A 135 12.96 10.86 -11.53
N ALA A 136 13.39 12.10 -11.76
CA ALA A 136 13.56 13.15 -10.75
C ALA A 136 12.70 14.40 -11.02
N GLY A 137 11.54 14.24 -11.66
CA GLY A 137 10.63 15.35 -11.97
C GLY A 137 9.88 15.92 -10.76
N LEU A 138 9.86 15.20 -9.63
CA LEU A 138 9.28 15.65 -8.36
C LEU A 138 10.33 16.44 -7.55
N ASN A 139 10.66 17.65 -8.00
CA ASN A 139 11.92 18.32 -7.65
C ASN A 139 11.78 19.64 -6.89
N HIS A 140 10.61 19.93 -6.31
CA HIS A 140 10.37 21.18 -5.61
C HIS A 140 9.85 20.90 -4.21
N GLU A 141 10.70 21.08 -3.20
CA GLU A 141 10.35 21.01 -1.79
C GLU A 141 10.30 22.42 -1.21
N ILE A 142 9.17 22.81 -0.64
CA ILE A 142 9.04 24.07 0.08
C ILE A 142 9.64 23.87 1.47
N SER A 143 10.70 24.63 1.76
CA SER A 143 11.51 24.44 2.96
C SER A 143 11.67 25.75 3.74
N ILE A 144 11.92 25.63 5.04
CA ILE A 144 12.42 26.73 5.88
C ILE A 144 13.85 26.43 6.33
N SER A 145 14.71 27.45 6.37
CA SER A 145 16.08 27.29 6.86
C SER A 145 16.18 27.80 8.30
N LEU A 146 16.50 26.90 9.23
CA LEU A 146 16.69 27.20 10.65
C LEU A 146 18.01 26.59 11.11
N PHE A 147 18.78 27.29 11.96
CA PHE A 147 20.05 26.78 12.51
C PHE A 147 21.07 26.31 11.44
N GLY A 148 21.06 26.92 10.25
CA GLY A 148 21.90 26.50 9.13
C GLY A 148 21.52 25.14 8.50
N LYS A 149 20.28 24.68 8.71
CA LYS A 149 19.73 23.44 8.17
C LYS A 149 18.40 23.73 7.47
N ASP A 150 18.12 23.01 6.40
CA ASP A 150 16.83 23.09 5.71
C ASP A 150 15.85 22.06 6.27
N PHE A 151 14.61 22.51 6.47
CA PHE A 151 13.49 21.73 6.96
C PHE A 151 12.41 21.75 5.87
N GLY A 152 12.32 20.67 5.10
CA GLY A 152 11.25 20.47 4.11
C GLY A 152 9.89 20.33 4.78
N LEU A 153 8.92 21.12 4.30
CA LEU A 153 7.58 21.21 4.87
C LEU A 153 6.53 20.51 4.02
N PHE A 154 6.61 20.65 2.69
CA PHE A 154 5.72 20.04 1.72
C PHE A 154 6.22 20.20 0.27
N GLY A 155 5.80 19.30 -0.60
CA GLY A 155 6.11 19.33 -2.03
C GLY A 155 5.32 20.39 -2.81
N GLY A 156 5.95 20.90 -3.87
CA GLY A 156 5.43 21.95 -4.74
C GLY A 156 5.32 21.55 -6.22
N THR A 157 5.46 20.27 -6.56
CA THR A 157 5.15 19.68 -7.88
C THR A 157 4.31 18.42 -7.70
N GLY A 158 3.86 17.75 -8.77
CA GLY A 158 3.09 16.50 -8.66
C GLY A 158 1.56 16.66 -8.66
N PHE A 159 1.05 17.89 -8.63
CA PHE A 159 -0.39 18.16 -8.62
C PHE A 159 -1.08 17.65 -9.89
N PHE A 160 -2.23 17.00 -9.73
CA PHE A 160 -3.02 16.40 -10.82
C PHE A 160 -2.28 15.36 -11.67
N LEU A 161 -1.08 14.89 -11.27
CA LEU A 161 -0.24 13.97 -12.06
C LEU A 161 0.02 14.45 -13.51
N THR A 162 0.16 15.76 -13.69
CA THR A 162 0.41 16.38 -15.00
C THR A 162 1.83 16.96 -15.11
N GLY A 163 2.23 17.34 -16.32
CA GLY A 163 3.53 17.98 -16.57
C GLY A 163 4.70 17.07 -16.17
N GLY A 164 5.60 17.57 -15.33
CA GLY A 164 6.74 16.80 -14.80
C GLY A 164 6.37 15.63 -13.88
N ALA A 165 5.08 15.38 -13.63
CA ALA A 165 4.62 14.20 -12.92
C ALA A 165 4.04 13.11 -13.85
N TYR A 166 3.95 13.39 -15.16
CA TYR A 166 3.53 12.41 -16.16
C TYR A 166 4.69 11.46 -16.50
N ASP A 167 4.96 10.54 -15.59
CA ASP A 167 6.01 9.53 -15.68
C ASP A 167 5.52 8.18 -15.13
N VAL A 168 6.02 7.09 -15.71
CA VAL A 168 5.59 5.72 -15.35
C VAL A 168 5.91 5.36 -13.91
N GLY A 169 7.07 5.79 -13.38
CA GLY A 169 7.46 5.55 -12.00
C GLY A 169 6.64 6.40 -11.03
N VAL A 170 6.38 7.65 -11.40
CA VAL A 170 5.50 8.54 -10.61
C VAL A 170 4.08 7.98 -10.51
N PHE A 171 3.53 7.44 -11.60
CA PHE A 171 2.18 6.84 -11.59
C PHE A 171 2.11 5.55 -10.77
N ALA A 172 3.14 4.70 -10.84
CA ALA A 172 3.23 3.51 -9.99
C ALA A 172 3.32 3.87 -8.50
N LEU A 173 4.15 4.87 -8.16
CA LEU A 173 4.24 5.40 -6.81
C LEU A 173 2.92 6.03 -6.34
N PHE A 174 2.27 6.83 -7.19
CA PHE A 174 0.97 7.43 -6.89
C PHE A 174 -0.07 6.38 -6.52
N LEU A 175 -0.21 5.32 -7.32
CA LEU A 175 -1.19 4.27 -7.04
C LEU A 175 -0.93 3.62 -5.68
N PHE A 176 0.33 3.26 -5.42
CA PHE A 176 0.72 2.62 -4.17
C PHE A 176 0.49 3.53 -2.95
N GLN A 177 0.82 4.82 -3.06
CA GLN A 177 0.68 5.77 -1.95
C GLN A 177 -0.77 6.23 -1.74
N MET A 178 -1.57 6.25 -2.80
CA MET A 178 -3.00 6.55 -2.74
C MET A 178 -3.74 5.49 -1.89
N VAL A 179 -3.42 4.21 -2.04
CA VAL A 179 -4.09 3.17 -1.24
C VAL A 179 -3.64 3.16 0.23
N PHE A 180 -2.47 3.71 0.55
CA PHE A 180 -2.00 3.96 1.93
C PHE A 180 -2.72 5.17 2.56
N MET A 181 -2.86 6.25 1.80
CA MET A 181 -3.69 7.40 2.20
C MET A 181 -5.11 6.94 2.52
N ASP A 182 -5.69 6.14 1.63
CA ASP A 182 -7.04 5.64 1.77
C ASP A 182 -7.21 4.72 2.99
N THR A 183 -6.19 3.91 3.31
CA THR A 183 -6.13 3.16 4.58
C THR A 183 -6.16 4.11 5.78
N THR A 184 -5.42 5.21 5.75
CA THR A 184 -5.46 6.25 6.81
C THR A 184 -6.85 6.86 6.93
N ALA A 185 -7.48 7.18 5.80
CA ALA A 185 -8.78 7.81 5.73
C ALA A 185 -9.90 6.90 6.28
N THR A 186 -9.73 5.60 6.16
CA THR A 186 -10.76 4.62 6.55
C THR A 186 -10.74 4.30 8.05
N ILE A 187 -9.57 4.30 8.72
CA ILE A 187 -9.42 3.99 10.16
C ILE A 187 -10.42 4.76 11.06
N PRO A 188 -10.63 6.09 10.87
CA PRO A 188 -11.56 6.84 11.72
C PRO A 188 -13.03 6.50 11.49
N THR A 189 -13.38 5.87 10.37
CA THR A 189 -14.78 5.59 10.02
C THR A 189 -15.44 4.64 11.01
N GLY A 190 -14.74 3.58 11.44
CA GLY A 190 -15.23 2.67 12.49
C GLY A 190 -15.31 3.30 13.88
N ALA A 191 -14.37 4.19 14.24
CA ALA A 191 -14.36 4.85 15.54
C ALA A 191 -15.53 5.83 15.72
N MET A 192 -15.97 6.46 14.63
CA MET A 192 -17.07 7.43 14.62
C MET A 192 -18.39 6.85 14.06
N ALA A 193 -18.40 5.57 13.70
CA ALA A 193 -19.55 4.87 13.15
C ALA A 193 -20.82 5.06 14.02
N GLU A 194 -21.98 5.03 13.36
CA GLU A 194 -23.32 5.16 13.95
C GLU A 194 -23.72 6.56 14.45
N ARG A 195 -22.84 7.57 14.39
CA ARG A 195 -23.11 8.88 15.03
C ARG A 195 -22.54 10.14 14.34
N TRP A 196 -21.68 10.04 13.34
CA TRP A 196 -21.24 11.23 12.60
C TRP A 196 -22.21 11.66 11.49
N LYS A 197 -22.24 12.97 11.22
CA LYS A 197 -23.07 13.53 10.15
C LYS A 197 -22.43 13.24 8.79
N TYR A 198 -23.25 12.88 7.81
CA TYR A 198 -22.80 12.58 6.44
C TYR A 198 -22.02 13.75 5.79
N SER A 199 -22.47 15.00 5.97
CA SER A 199 -21.75 16.16 5.43
C SER A 199 -20.37 16.36 6.06
N ALA A 200 -20.24 16.14 7.36
CA ALA A 200 -18.96 16.20 8.05
C ALA A 200 -18.01 15.09 7.56
N PHE A 201 -18.55 13.92 7.25
CA PHE A 201 -17.79 12.82 6.67
C PHE A 201 -17.24 13.14 5.28
N VAL A 202 -18.04 13.76 4.41
CA VAL A 202 -17.60 14.15 3.07
C VAL A 202 -16.44 15.14 3.14
N ILE A 203 -16.57 16.16 4.00
CA ILE A 203 -15.51 17.14 4.23
C ILE A 203 -14.25 16.46 4.78
N TYR A 204 -14.42 15.57 5.75
CA TYR A 204 -13.33 14.79 6.33
C TYR A 204 -12.58 13.98 5.25
N GLY A 205 -13.29 13.20 4.42
CA GLY A 205 -12.68 12.37 3.38
C GLY A 205 -11.84 13.16 2.38
N LEU A 206 -12.32 14.35 1.99
CA LEU A 206 -11.57 15.25 1.12
C LEU A 206 -10.34 15.84 1.83
N LEU A 207 -10.47 16.30 3.07
CA LEU A 207 -9.38 16.94 3.83
C LEU A 207 -8.28 15.98 4.23
N VAL A 208 -8.63 14.75 4.60
CA VAL A 208 -7.62 13.75 5.00
C VAL A 208 -6.73 13.39 3.81
N GLY A 209 -7.33 13.16 2.64
CA GLY A 209 -6.59 12.82 1.43
C GLY A 209 -5.85 14.00 0.79
N SER A 210 -6.34 15.24 0.95
CA SER A 210 -5.72 16.41 0.33
C SER A 210 -4.65 17.09 1.18
N ILE A 211 -4.77 17.10 2.51
CA ILE A 211 -3.91 17.91 3.40
C ILE A 211 -3.36 17.10 4.57
N ILE A 212 -4.22 16.48 5.40
CA ILE A 212 -3.81 15.97 6.72
C ILE A 212 -2.79 14.83 6.58
N TYR A 213 -3.13 13.77 5.83
CA TYR A 213 -2.23 12.64 5.61
C TYR A 213 -1.01 13.05 4.76
N PRO A 214 -1.16 13.73 3.60
CA PRO A 214 -0.05 14.15 2.77
C PRO A 214 1.02 14.97 3.47
N LEU A 215 0.64 15.87 4.38
CA LEU A 215 1.58 16.75 5.06
C LEU A 215 2.51 15.94 5.97
N PHE A 216 1.95 15.06 6.80
CA PHE A 216 2.77 14.19 7.64
C PHE A 216 3.54 13.16 6.80
N GLY A 217 2.92 12.66 5.73
CA GLY A 217 3.56 11.80 4.75
C GLY A 217 4.78 12.45 4.09
N ASN A 218 4.75 13.74 3.78
CA ASN A 218 5.90 14.46 3.24
C ASN A 218 7.05 14.46 4.25
N TRP A 219 6.76 14.79 5.51
CA TRP A 219 7.79 14.91 6.53
C TRP A 219 8.58 13.62 6.69
N VAL A 220 7.92 12.47 6.57
CA VAL A 220 8.49 11.14 6.81
C VAL A 220 8.98 10.44 5.53
N TRP A 221 8.22 10.48 4.44
CA TRP A 221 8.52 9.74 3.18
C TRP A 221 8.79 10.62 1.97
N GLY A 222 8.36 11.88 2.00
CA GLY A 222 8.51 12.83 0.90
C GLY A 222 9.84 13.56 0.82
N GLY A 223 10.77 13.28 1.74
CA GLY A 223 12.03 14.03 1.86
C GLY A 223 11.97 15.22 2.82
N GLY A 224 10.87 15.41 3.54
CA GLY A 224 10.68 16.49 4.49
C GLY A 224 11.52 16.34 5.77
N TRP A 225 11.27 17.24 6.73
CA TRP A 225 12.18 17.44 7.87
C TRP A 225 12.36 16.23 8.81
N LEU A 226 11.34 15.38 9.01
CA LEU A 226 11.46 14.19 9.87
C LEU A 226 12.44 13.17 9.25
N SER A 227 12.34 12.97 7.94
CA SER A 227 13.22 12.07 7.17
C SER A 227 14.68 12.53 7.18
N THR A 228 14.93 13.83 7.35
CA THR A 228 16.27 14.42 7.32
C THR A 228 16.89 14.61 8.70
N LEU A 229 16.21 14.25 9.80
CA LEU A 229 16.72 14.40 11.16
C LEU A 229 18.09 13.74 11.37
N GLY A 230 18.28 12.54 10.80
CA GLY A 230 19.56 11.82 10.86
C GLY A 230 20.70 12.62 10.25
N LYS A 231 20.50 13.16 9.04
CA LYS A 231 21.46 14.00 8.31
C LYS A 231 21.67 15.37 9.00
N ASN A 232 20.60 15.99 9.47
CA ASN A 232 20.64 17.35 10.00
C ASN A 232 21.29 17.41 11.39
N PHE A 233 21.06 16.39 12.22
CA PHE A 233 21.47 16.37 13.63
C PHE A 233 22.41 15.21 14.02
N GLY A 234 22.85 14.38 13.07
CA GLY A 234 23.74 13.26 13.35
C GLY A 234 23.08 12.09 14.10
N LEU A 235 21.76 11.93 13.97
CA LEU A 235 20.94 10.94 14.69
C LEU A 235 20.85 9.59 13.96
N GLY A 236 21.92 9.15 13.30
CA GLY A 236 21.92 7.93 12.49
C GLY A 236 20.89 8.00 11.36
N HIS A 237 19.94 7.05 11.32
CA HIS A 237 18.87 7.01 10.32
C HIS A 237 17.71 7.99 10.59
N GLY A 238 17.69 8.70 11.73
CA GLY A 238 16.61 9.63 12.07
C GLY A 238 15.27 8.93 12.33
N HIS A 239 14.17 9.53 11.89
CA HIS A 239 12.84 8.92 11.98
C HIS A 239 12.67 7.89 10.87
N VAL A 240 12.42 6.63 11.24
CA VAL A 240 12.24 5.52 10.30
C VAL A 240 10.86 4.89 10.48
N ASP A 241 10.09 4.86 9.40
CA ASP A 241 8.80 4.20 9.32
C ASP A 241 8.73 3.48 7.98
N PHE A 242 8.95 2.17 7.97
CA PHE A 242 9.11 1.44 6.71
C PHE A 242 7.83 1.41 5.88
N ALA A 243 6.70 1.08 6.50
CA ALA A 243 5.42 0.94 5.81
C ALA A 243 4.27 1.76 6.41
N GLY A 244 4.43 2.46 7.53
CA GLY A 244 3.41 3.40 8.01
C GLY A 244 2.78 3.12 9.37
N SER A 245 3.51 2.59 10.37
CA SER A 245 2.94 2.58 11.75
C SER A 245 2.65 4.00 12.23
N SER A 246 3.51 4.96 11.86
CA SER A 246 3.27 6.37 12.14
C SER A 246 2.45 7.02 11.02
N VAL A 247 2.94 6.98 9.78
CA VAL A 247 2.37 7.76 8.66
C VAL A 247 0.92 7.41 8.41
N VAL A 248 0.58 6.13 8.46
CA VAL A 248 -0.78 5.64 8.20
C VAL A 248 -1.54 5.42 9.50
N HIS A 249 -1.06 4.51 10.35
CA HIS A 249 -1.87 4.03 11.47
C HIS A 249 -1.95 5.00 12.64
N LEU A 250 -0.85 5.66 13.02
CA LEU A 250 -0.91 6.70 14.06
C LEU A 250 -1.71 7.91 13.59
N THR A 251 -1.52 8.37 12.35
CA THR A 251 -2.32 9.45 11.76
C THR A 251 -3.82 9.11 11.82
N GLY A 252 -4.20 7.95 11.29
CA GLY A 252 -5.59 7.49 11.33
C GLY A 252 -6.09 7.31 12.78
N GLY A 253 -5.29 6.73 13.66
CA GLY A 253 -5.61 6.53 15.07
C GLY A 253 -5.83 7.82 15.85
N VAL A 254 -5.01 8.85 15.61
CA VAL A 254 -5.17 10.18 16.24
C VAL A 254 -6.41 10.87 15.71
N ILE A 255 -6.67 10.83 14.40
CA ILE A 255 -7.92 11.35 13.83
C ILE A 255 -9.13 10.63 14.43
N ALA A 256 -9.08 9.30 14.54
CA ALA A 256 -10.12 8.48 15.14
C ALA A 256 -10.36 8.86 16.60
N LEU A 257 -9.30 9.04 17.38
CA LEU A 257 -9.36 9.45 18.79
C LEU A 257 -9.99 10.84 18.96
N VAL A 258 -9.46 11.83 18.25
CA VAL A 258 -9.95 13.22 18.32
C VAL A 258 -11.39 13.29 17.83
N GLY A 259 -11.72 12.65 16.72
CA GLY A 259 -13.07 12.62 16.16
C GLY A 259 -14.08 11.94 17.09
N ALA A 260 -13.73 10.78 17.67
CA ALA A 260 -14.58 10.10 18.64
C ALA A 260 -14.78 10.91 19.93
N TRP A 261 -13.76 11.65 20.38
CA TRP A 261 -13.85 12.55 21.52
C TRP A 261 -14.79 13.73 21.23
N MET A 262 -14.65 14.38 20.08
CA MET A 262 -15.48 15.53 19.69
C MET A 262 -16.95 15.19 19.49
N ILE A 263 -17.25 14.04 18.89
CA ILE A 263 -18.64 13.61 18.64
C ILE A 263 -19.29 13.07 19.93
N GLY A 264 -18.49 12.57 20.87
CA GLY A 264 -18.97 12.00 22.13
C GLY A 264 -19.54 10.58 21.97
N PRO A 265 -19.87 9.90 23.09
CA PRO A 265 -20.23 8.48 23.13
C PRO A 265 -21.50 8.11 22.35
N ARG A 266 -21.56 6.88 21.84
CA ARG A 266 -22.80 6.31 21.27
C ARG A 266 -23.89 6.30 22.34
N LEU A 267 -25.14 6.54 21.93
CA LEU A 267 -26.28 6.47 22.85
C LEU A 267 -26.33 5.09 23.51
N GLY A 268 -26.46 5.06 24.84
CA GLY A 268 -26.48 3.84 25.63
C GLY A 268 -25.10 3.21 25.90
N LYS A 269 -24.00 3.80 25.43
CA LYS A 269 -22.64 3.28 25.70
C LYS A 269 -22.24 3.39 27.18
N PHE A 270 -22.77 4.39 27.89
CA PHE A 270 -22.48 4.63 29.29
C PHE A 270 -23.79 4.81 30.07
N LYS A 271 -23.86 4.24 31.28
CA LYS A 271 -24.92 4.54 32.25
C LYS A 271 -24.77 5.97 32.79
N LYS A 272 -25.78 6.46 33.53
CA LYS A 272 -25.73 7.80 34.16
C LYS A 272 -24.54 7.97 35.13
N ASP A 273 -24.04 6.89 35.70
CA ASP A 273 -22.86 6.86 36.59
C ASP A 273 -21.52 6.73 35.83
N GLY A 274 -21.54 6.71 34.49
CA GLY A 274 -20.35 6.57 33.65
C GLY A 274 -19.90 5.12 33.42
N THR A 275 -20.59 4.12 33.98
CA THR A 275 -20.23 2.70 33.77
C THR A 275 -20.38 2.32 32.29
N PRO A 276 -19.34 1.72 31.65
CA PRO A 276 -19.41 1.28 30.27
C PRO A 276 -20.38 0.10 30.10
N VAL A 277 -21.21 0.19 29.06
CA VAL A 277 -22.09 -0.89 28.61
C VAL A 277 -21.57 -1.42 27.27
N PRO A 278 -21.38 -2.73 27.12
CA PRO A 278 -21.06 -3.32 25.82
C PRO A 278 -22.20 -3.09 24.81
N ILE A 279 -21.87 -2.62 23.62
CA ILE A 279 -22.79 -2.63 22.47
C ILE A 279 -22.32 -3.80 21.61
N PRO A 280 -23.08 -4.91 21.55
CA PRO A 280 -22.62 -6.12 20.87
C PRO A 280 -22.53 -5.92 19.36
N ALA A 281 -21.53 -6.57 18.77
CA ALA A 281 -21.39 -6.70 17.34
C ALA A 281 -22.60 -7.46 16.76
N HIS A 282 -23.09 -7.04 15.59
CA HIS A 282 -24.21 -7.74 14.96
C HIS A 282 -23.76 -8.97 14.16
N SER A 283 -22.50 -9.02 13.69
CA SER A 283 -21.95 -10.16 12.95
C SER A 283 -20.45 -10.33 13.20
N ILE A 284 -20.11 -11.18 14.17
CA ILE A 284 -18.73 -11.58 14.44
C ILE A 284 -18.08 -12.29 13.25
N PRO A 285 -18.74 -13.24 12.53
CA PRO A 285 -18.13 -13.88 11.37
C PRO A 285 -17.73 -12.87 10.29
N MET A 286 -18.55 -11.86 10.04
CA MET A 286 -18.24 -10.79 9.08
C MET A 286 -17.00 -9.99 9.53
N ALA A 287 -16.90 -9.67 10.83
CA ALA A 287 -15.72 -9.00 11.36
C ALA A 287 -14.44 -9.86 11.25
N MET A 288 -14.56 -11.17 11.46
CA MET A 288 -13.43 -12.10 11.31
C MET A 288 -12.99 -12.23 9.85
N ILE A 289 -13.92 -12.33 8.91
CA ILE A 289 -13.60 -12.35 7.47
C ILE A 289 -12.92 -11.04 7.06
N GLY A 290 -13.46 -9.90 7.49
CA GLY A 290 -12.84 -8.60 7.25
C GLY A 290 -11.41 -8.54 7.78
N THR A 291 -11.17 -9.07 8.98
CA THR A 291 -9.85 -9.11 9.61
C THR A 291 -8.87 -9.96 8.81
N PHE A 292 -9.28 -11.13 8.29
CA PHE A 292 -8.43 -11.94 7.42
C PHE A 292 -8.13 -11.26 6.09
N ILE A 293 -9.08 -10.52 5.51
CA ILE A 293 -8.81 -9.72 4.30
C ILE A 293 -7.79 -8.62 4.59
N LEU A 294 -7.89 -7.94 5.73
CA LEU A 294 -6.89 -6.96 6.15
C LEU A 294 -5.51 -7.61 6.33
N ALA A 295 -5.45 -8.75 7.02
CA ALA A 295 -4.20 -9.49 7.22
C ALA A 295 -3.57 -9.93 5.89
N PHE A 296 -4.39 -10.36 4.92
CA PHE A 296 -3.94 -10.71 3.57
C PHE A 296 -3.44 -9.47 2.81
N GLY A 297 -4.18 -8.38 2.83
CA GLY A 297 -3.78 -7.12 2.19
C GLY A 297 -2.50 -6.52 2.79
N TRP A 298 -2.20 -6.83 4.06
CA TRP A 298 -0.96 -6.43 4.73
C TRP A 298 0.31 -7.03 4.11
N PHE A 299 0.20 -8.13 3.35
CA PHE A 299 1.30 -8.64 2.52
C PHE A 299 1.56 -7.77 1.28
N GLY A 300 0.58 -6.98 0.85
CA GLY A 300 0.80 -5.86 -0.05
C GLY A 300 1.38 -4.65 0.67
N PHE A 301 0.86 -4.35 1.86
CA PHE A 301 1.23 -3.16 2.61
C PHE A 301 2.71 -3.17 3.02
N ASN A 302 3.13 -4.16 3.82
CA ASN A 302 4.48 -4.18 4.37
C ASN A 302 5.52 -4.57 3.29
N PRO A 303 5.49 -5.78 2.70
CA PRO A 303 6.45 -6.15 1.64
C PRO A 303 6.45 -5.20 0.43
N GLY A 304 5.31 -4.60 0.07
CA GLY A 304 5.22 -3.64 -1.03
C GLY A 304 5.98 -2.35 -0.76
N SER A 305 6.18 -1.95 0.49
CA SER A 305 6.94 -0.76 0.87
C SER A 305 8.43 -0.83 0.55
N THR A 306 8.95 -1.96 0.06
CA THR A 306 10.27 -1.97 -0.62
C THR A 306 10.25 -1.18 -1.93
N LEU A 307 9.09 -1.03 -2.55
CA LEU A 307 8.89 -0.52 -3.92
C LEU A 307 9.73 -1.28 -4.96
N ALA A 308 10.21 -2.47 -4.60
CA ALA A 308 11.18 -3.24 -5.36
C ALA A 308 11.00 -4.74 -5.16
N GLY A 309 10.45 -5.41 -6.18
CA GLY A 309 10.34 -6.87 -6.23
C GLY A 309 11.69 -7.57 -6.41
N THR A 310 12.74 -6.80 -6.74
CA THR A 310 14.12 -7.30 -6.80
C THR A 310 14.86 -7.24 -5.46
N ASP A 311 14.28 -6.65 -4.42
CA ASP A 311 14.83 -6.69 -3.06
C ASP A 311 14.42 -8.00 -2.38
N LEU A 312 15.37 -8.90 -2.14
CA LEU A 312 15.11 -10.20 -1.51
C LEU A 312 14.62 -10.08 -0.05
N ARG A 313 14.77 -8.92 0.61
CA ARG A 313 14.23 -8.69 1.97
C ARG A 313 12.71 -8.71 2.02
N ILE A 314 12.00 -8.65 0.87
CA ILE A 314 10.54 -8.85 0.82
C ILE A 314 10.10 -10.13 1.58
N ALA A 315 10.92 -11.19 1.57
CA ALA A 315 10.63 -12.42 2.30
C ALA A 315 10.68 -12.23 3.82
N VAL A 316 11.69 -11.52 4.32
CA VAL A 316 11.83 -11.21 5.75
C VAL A 316 10.68 -10.33 6.22
N VAL A 317 10.35 -9.30 5.44
CA VAL A 317 9.25 -8.38 5.74
C VAL A 317 7.92 -9.13 5.82
N ALA A 318 7.65 -10.03 4.87
CA ALA A 318 6.42 -10.83 4.86
C ALA A 318 6.32 -11.76 6.09
N VAL A 319 7.41 -12.45 6.42
CA VAL A 319 7.44 -13.36 7.58
C VAL A 319 7.28 -12.59 8.89
N ASN A 320 7.98 -11.47 9.07
CA ASN A 320 7.83 -10.63 10.26
C ASN A 320 6.39 -10.11 10.41
N THR A 321 5.76 -9.70 9.31
CA THR A 321 4.37 -9.25 9.29
C THR A 321 3.42 -10.34 9.77
N MET A 322 3.58 -11.56 9.24
CA MET A 322 2.76 -12.71 9.62
C MET A 322 2.97 -13.11 11.09
N LEU A 323 4.21 -13.13 11.57
CA LEU A 323 4.52 -13.52 12.94
C LEU A 323 3.98 -12.52 13.98
N ALA A 324 4.12 -11.22 13.74
CA ALA A 324 3.56 -10.19 14.62
C ALA A 324 2.02 -10.24 14.65
N SER A 325 1.39 -10.46 13.49
CA SER A 325 -0.06 -10.68 13.38
C SER A 325 -0.53 -11.88 14.21
N ALA A 326 0.12 -13.03 14.05
CA ALA A 326 -0.23 -14.26 14.76
C ALA A 326 -0.03 -14.12 16.28
N THR A 327 1.09 -13.53 16.70
CA THR A 327 1.41 -13.35 18.12
C THR A 327 0.53 -12.30 18.79
N GLY A 328 0.12 -11.24 18.09
CA GLY A 328 -0.87 -10.29 18.59
C GLY A 328 -2.26 -10.91 18.80
N ALA A 329 -2.72 -11.72 17.84
CA ALA A 329 -3.98 -12.47 17.99
C ALA A 329 -3.94 -13.44 19.18
N PHE A 330 -2.80 -14.12 19.35
CA PHE A 330 -2.55 -15.05 20.44
C PHE A 330 -2.51 -14.33 21.80
N ALA A 331 -1.79 -13.22 21.91
CA ALA A 331 -1.70 -12.42 23.12
C ALA A 331 -3.08 -11.92 23.58
N ALA A 332 -3.86 -11.32 22.68
CA ALA A 332 -5.22 -10.87 22.98
C ALA A 332 -6.12 -12.02 23.43
N THR A 333 -5.97 -13.20 22.82
CA THR A 333 -6.73 -14.41 23.20
C THR A 333 -6.40 -14.85 24.62
N LEU A 334 -5.11 -14.95 24.96
CA LEU A 334 -4.65 -15.34 26.30
C LEU A 334 -5.05 -14.30 27.35
N TRP A 335 -4.95 -13.01 27.03
CA TRP A 335 -5.35 -11.93 27.93
C TRP A 335 -6.85 -12.00 28.26
N MET A 336 -7.70 -12.21 27.25
CA MET A 336 -9.13 -12.36 27.46
C MET A 336 -9.46 -13.61 28.25
N TRP A 337 -8.78 -14.72 27.97
CA TRP A 337 -9.02 -15.97 28.68
C TRP A 337 -8.58 -15.90 30.15
N TRP A 338 -7.33 -15.53 30.41
CA TRP A 338 -6.75 -15.69 31.75
C TRP A 338 -6.88 -14.47 32.65
N VAL A 339 -7.09 -13.28 32.10
CA VAL A 339 -7.07 -12.03 32.89
C VAL A 339 -8.42 -11.32 32.93
N ARG A 340 -9.11 -11.20 31.80
CA ARG A 340 -10.31 -10.35 31.69
C ARG A 340 -11.65 -11.08 31.80
N ALA A 341 -11.85 -12.15 31.05
CA ALA A 341 -13.18 -12.71 30.79
C ALA A 341 -13.35 -14.20 31.11
N GLY A 342 -12.28 -14.92 31.45
CA GLY A 342 -12.34 -16.36 31.72
C GLY A 342 -12.51 -17.23 30.47
N LYS A 343 -12.56 -16.62 29.27
CA LYS A 343 -12.70 -17.30 27.98
C LYS A 343 -12.17 -16.43 26.83
N PRO A 344 -11.78 -17.03 25.69
CA PRO A 344 -11.47 -16.30 24.47
C PRO A 344 -12.63 -15.41 24.00
N ASP A 345 -12.29 -14.23 23.45
CA ASP A 345 -13.23 -13.34 22.77
C ASP A 345 -12.82 -13.16 21.30
N PRO A 346 -13.66 -13.57 20.32
CA PRO A 346 -13.30 -13.49 18.91
C PRO A 346 -13.05 -12.07 18.39
N SER A 347 -13.75 -11.07 18.93
CA SER A 347 -13.56 -9.68 18.51
C SER A 347 -12.22 -9.14 18.99
N MET A 348 -11.81 -9.50 20.22
CA MET A 348 -10.50 -9.15 20.75
C MET A 348 -9.37 -9.91 20.08
N MET A 349 -9.58 -11.17 19.68
CA MET A 349 -8.63 -11.90 18.84
C MET A 349 -8.37 -11.17 17.51
N CYS A 350 -9.43 -10.67 16.88
CA CYS A 350 -9.31 -9.85 15.67
C CYS A 350 -8.54 -8.54 15.92
N ASN A 351 -8.90 -7.83 17.00
CA ASN A 351 -8.19 -6.60 17.38
C ASN A 351 -6.70 -6.85 17.67
N GLY A 352 -6.36 -7.95 18.36
CA GLY A 352 -4.97 -8.34 18.63
C GLY A 352 -4.19 -8.65 17.35
N MET A 353 -4.83 -9.33 16.39
CA MET A 353 -4.24 -9.58 15.07
C MET A 353 -3.90 -8.26 14.37
N LEU A 354 -4.87 -7.34 14.31
CA LEU A 354 -4.69 -6.04 13.67
C LEU A 354 -3.69 -5.16 14.42
N ALA A 355 -3.65 -5.20 15.76
CA ALA A 355 -2.68 -4.48 16.56
C ALA A 355 -1.24 -4.94 16.27
N GLY A 356 -1.02 -6.25 16.18
CA GLY A 356 0.26 -6.83 15.77
C GLY A 356 0.70 -6.38 14.38
N LEU A 357 -0.23 -6.37 13.43
CA LEU A 357 0.01 -5.87 12.07
C LEU A 357 0.35 -4.37 12.06
N VAL A 358 -0.41 -3.54 12.78
CA VAL A 358 -0.14 -2.10 12.92
C VAL A 358 1.24 -1.85 13.54
N ALA A 359 1.58 -2.56 14.61
CA ALA A 359 2.82 -2.31 15.36
C ALA A 359 4.08 -2.75 14.59
N ILE A 360 4.01 -3.84 13.81
CA ILE A 360 5.15 -4.31 13.01
C ILE A 360 5.36 -3.51 11.72
N THR A 361 4.38 -2.71 11.29
CA THR A 361 4.41 -2.00 10.00
C THR A 361 5.65 -1.09 9.83
N ALA A 362 6.02 -0.30 10.84
CA ALA A 362 7.24 0.52 10.81
C ALA A 362 8.53 -0.31 10.88
N PRO A 363 8.69 -1.28 11.80
CA PRO A 363 9.94 -2.02 11.96
C PRO A 363 10.06 -3.33 11.17
N CYS A 364 9.08 -3.73 10.36
CA CYS A 364 9.06 -5.07 9.72
C CYS A 364 10.29 -5.38 8.86
N ALA A 365 10.96 -4.36 8.31
CA ALA A 365 12.21 -4.50 7.57
C ALA A 365 13.48 -4.40 8.43
N PHE A 366 13.36 -4.05 9.71
CA PHE A 366 14.49 -3.70 10.59
C PHE A 366 14.70 -4.67 11.74
N VAL A 367 13.68 -5.46 12.10
CA VAL A 367 13.77 -6.45 13.19
C VAL A 367 13.91 -7.88 12.66
N ASN A 368 14.40 -8.77 13.51
CA ASN A 368 14.38 -10.21 13.24
C ASN A 368 13.03 -10.83 13.66
N ALA A 369 12.83 -12.10 13.30
CA ALA A 369 11.59 -12.82 13.58
C ALA A 369 11.19 -12.86 15.07
N PRO A 370 12.10 -13.14 16.03
CA PRO A 370 11.78 -13.03 17.46
C PRO A 370 11.35 -11.62 17.89
N GLY A 371 12.00 -10.57 17.35
CA GLY A 371 11.61 -9.19 17.57
C GLY A 371 10.20 -8.89 17.05
N ALA A 372 9.86 -9.41 15.87
CA ALA A 372 8.50 -9.31 15.32
C ALA A 372 7.45 -9.99 16.21
N CYS A 373 7.75 -11.19 16.73
CA CYS A 373 6.90 -11.88 17.70
C CYS A 373 6.70 -11.05 18.98
N LEU A 374 7.77 -10.46 19.53
CA LEU A 374 7.69 -9.64 20.74
C LEU A 374 6.84 -8.38 20.51
N ILE A 375 7.00 -7.72 19.36
CA ILE A 375 6.17 -6.57 18.97
C ILE A 375 4.69 -6.98 18.92
N GLY A 376 4.38 -8.10 18.26
CA GLY A 376 3.03 -8.65 18.21
C GLY A 376 2.47 -8.92 19.60
N LEU A 377 3.21 -9.64 20.44
CA LEU A 377 2.81 -9.98 21.82
C LEU A 377 2.53 -8.76 22.72
N VAL A 378 3.27 -7.66 22.55
CA VAL A 378 3.08 -6.45 23.37
C VAL A 378 1.93 -5.60 22.84
N SER A 379 1.75 -5.57 21.52
CA SER A 379 0.73 -4.74 20.87
C SER A 379 -0.69 -5.32 20.95
N GLY A 380 -0.83 -6.65 20.89
CA GLY A 380 -2.10 -7.35 21.00
C GLY A 380 -2.47 -7.68 22.43
#